data_AF-A0A838MZ18-F1
#
_entry.id   AF-A0A838MZ18-F1
#
_cell.length_a   1.000
_cell.length_b   1.000
_cell.length_c   1.000
_cell.angle_alpha   90.00
_cell.angle_beta   90.00
_cell.angle_gamma   90.00
#
_symmetry.space_group_name_H-M   'P 1'
#
loop_
_entity.id
_entity.type
_entity.pdbx_description
1 polymer ?
#
loop_
_entity_poly.entity_id
_entity_poly.type
_entity_poly.pdbx_seq_one_letter_code
_entity_poly.pdbx_strand_id
1 'polypeptide(L)' 'MKPAVEIPNELFIVDGEKIERVLRRAVRHALLQHKRAGNPVASWRDGRVVWIPAEEIQVEDDADSDSR' A
#
# COMPACT_ATOMS: atom_id res chain seq x y z
N MET A 1 -6.49 -22.93 -11.03
CA MET A 1 -6.05 -22.64 -9.64
C MET A 1 -4.77 -21.81 -9.74
N LYS A 2 -4.68 -20.62 -9.13
CA LYS A 2 -3.41 -19.88 -9.14
C LYS A 2 -2.39 -20.66 -8.29
N PRO A 3 -1.15 -20.86 -8.75
CA PRO A 3 -0.14 -21.50 -7.92
C PRO A 3 0.10 -20.66 -6.67
N ALA A 4 0.35 -21.33 -5.54
CA ALA A 4 0.85 -20.65 -4.35
C ALA A 4 2.16 -19.97 -4.74
N VAL A 5 2.25 -18.65 -4.53
CA VAL A 5 3.51 -17.94 -4.73
C VAL A 5 4.39 -18.30 -3.54
N GLU A 6 5.42 -19.11 -3.78
CA GLU A 6 6.47 -19.32 -2.80
C GLU A 6 7.34 -18.07 -2.76
N ILE A 7 7.31 -17.36 -1.62
CA ILE A 7 8.13 -16.17 -1.37
C ILE A 7 9.41 -16.64 -0.65
N PRO A 8 10.60 -16.56 -1.26
CA PRO A 8 11.84 -16.94 -0.59
C PRO A 8 12.12 -16.01 0.60
N ASN A 9 12.64 -16.56 1.70
CA ASN A 9 12.96 -15.78 2.90
C ASN A 9 13.97 -14.64 2.63
N GLU A 10 14.90 -14.84 1.69
CA GLU A 10 15.94 -13.86 1.38
C GLU A 10 15.44 -12.71 0.48
N LEU A 11 14.24 -12.83 -0.12
CA LEU A 11 13.70 -11.86 -1.06
C LEU A 11 13.62 -10.46 -0.44
N PHE A 12 13.13 -10.35 0.79
CA PHE A 12 12.98 -9.07 1.47
C PHE A 12 14.30 -8.49 1.97
N ILE A 13 15.36 -9.31 2.05
CA ILE A 13 16.71 -8.84 2.42
C ILE A 13 17.40 -8.23 1.20
N VAL A 14 17.35 -8.92 0.06
CA VAL A 14 18.06 -8.49 -1.16
C VAL A 14 17.31 -7.38 -1.90
N ASP A 15 16.00 -7.51 -2.03
CA ASP A 15 15.17 -6.60 -2.82
C ASP A 15 14.27 -5.69 -1.97
N GLY A 16 14.48 -5.64 -0.65
CA GLY A 16 13.61 -4.93 0.30
C GLY A 16 13.24 -3.51 -0.15
N GLU A 17 14.23 -2.68 -0.47
CA GLU A 17 14.01 -1.30 -0.92
C GLU A 17 13.24 -1.22 -2.24
N LYS A 18 13.54 -2.13 -3.18
CA LYS A 18 12.87 -2.17 -4.48
C LYS A 18 11.42 -2.60 -4.33
N ILE A 19 11.16 -3.61 -3.51
CA ILE A 19 9.83 -4.10 -3.18
C ILE A 19 9.03 -3.01 -2.48
N GLU A 20 9.61 -2.35 -1.49
CA GLU A 20 8.97 -1.26 -0.77
C GLU A 20 8.56 -0.13 -1.71
N ARG A 21 9.47 0.33 -2.58
CA ARG A 21 9.18 1.39 -3.56
C ARG A 21 8.05 1.02 -4.52
N VAL A 22 8.06 -0.21 -5.05
CA VAL A 22 6.99 -0.68 -5.95
C VAL A 22 5.67 -0.81 -5.19
N LEU A 23 5.71 -1.31 -3.95
CA LEU A 23 4.52 -1.46 -3.11
C LEU A 23 3.90 -0.11 -2.76
N ARG A 24 4.72 0.87 -2.32
CA ARG A 24 4.27 2.25 -2.03
C ARG A 24 3.56 2.85 -3.24
N ARG A 25 4.16 2.75 -4.43
CA ARG A 25 3.55 3.24 -5.68
C ARG A 25 2.22 2.54 -6.00
N ALA A 26 2.16 1.21 -5.83
CA ALA A 26 0.95 0.44 -6.08
C ALA A 26 -0.18 0.80 -5.10
N VAL A 27 0.13 0.91 -3.81
CA VAL A 27 -0.81 1.34 -2.76
C VAL A 27 -1.32 2.74 -3.05
N ARG A 28 -0.43 3.69 -3.36
CA ARG A 28 -0.79 5.07 -3.73
C ARG A 28 -1.79 5.10 -4.89
N HIS A 29 -1.52 4.36 -5.96
CA HIS A 29 -2.44 4.26 -7.10
C HIS A 29 -3.81 3.68 -6.70
N ALA A 30 -3.84 2.63 -5.88
CA ALA A 30 -5.09 2.05 -5.40
C ALA A 30 -5.89 3.06 -4.55
N LEU A 31 -5.24 3.73 -3.59
CA LEU A 31 -5.88 4.75 -2.76
C LEU A 31 -6.45 5.90 -3.59
N LEU A 32 -5.74 6.36 -4.62
CA LEU A 32 -6.26 7.36 -5.56
C LEU A 32 -7.51 6.88 -6.31
N GLN A 33 -7.53 5.62 -6.77
CA GLN A 33 -8.68 5.04 -7.45
C GLN A 33 -9.90 4.96 -6.52
N HIS A 34 -9.70 4.49 -5.28
CA HIS A 34 -10.76 4.42 -4.28
C HIS A 34 -11.32 5.82 -3.96
N LYS A 35 -10.44 6.79 -3.68
CA LYS A 35 -10.81 8.18 -3.41
C LYS A 35 -11.64 8.80 -4.53
N ARG A 36 -11.21 8.63 -5.79
CA ARG A 36 -11.92 9.15 -6.97
C ARG A 36 -13.27 8.48 -7.23
N ALA A 37 -13.39 7.20 -6.89
CA ALA A 37 -14.61 6.43 -7.08
C ALA A 37 -15.62 6.58 -5.91
N GLY A 38 -15.27 7.30 -4.84
CA GLY A 38 -16.11 7.38 -3.64
C GLY A 38 -16.13 6.08 -2.83
N ASN A 39 -15.15 5.20 -3.03
CA ASN A 39 -15.08 3.91 -2.36
C ASN A 39 -14.25 4.00 -1.07
N PRO A 40 -14.78 3.55 0.09
CA PRO A 40 -13.99 3.49 1.31
C PRO A 40 -12.90 2.41 1.24
N VAL A 41 -11.94 2.49 2.16
CA VAL A 41 -10.90 1.46 2.35
C VAL A 41 -10.89 0.98 3.80
N ALA A 42 -10.56 -0.29 4.01
CA ALA A 42 -10.36 -0.83 5.34
C ALA A 42 -8.87 -0.70 5.73
N SER A 43 -8.61 -0.25 6.95
CA SER A 43 -7.28 -0.17 7.55
C SER A 43 -7.28 -0.85 8.91
N TRP A 44 -6.15 -1.45 9.31
CA TRP A 44 -5.99 -1.98 10.65
C TRP A 44 -5.41 -0.91 11.57
N ARG A 45 -6.11 -0.56 12.65
CA ARG A 45 -5.66 0.41 13.65
C ARG A 45 -6.02 -0.12 15.04
N ASP A 46 -5.05 -0.15 15.94
CA ASP A 46 -5.24 -0.52 17.35
C ASP A 46 -5.97 -1.87 17.55
N GLY A 47 -5.57 -2.88 16.78
CA GLY A 47 -6.11 -4.24 16.92
C GLY A 47 -7.50 -4.45 16.32
N ARG A 48 -8.00 -3.50 15.52
CA ARG A 48 -9.31 -3.62 14.85
C ARG A 48 -9.29 -3.09 13.42
N VAL A 49 -10.27 -3.53 12.64
CA VAL A 49 -10.55 -2.97 11.31
C VAL A 49 -11.29 -1.64 11.47
N VAL A 50 -10.79 -0.60 10.82
CA VAL A 50 -11.38 0.74 10.72
C VAL A 50 -11.66 1.04 9.25
N TRP A 51 -12.88 1.44 8.94
CA TRP A 51 -13.25 1.93 7.61
C TRP A 51 -12.89 3.41 7.49
N ILE A 52 -12.13 3.74 6.45
CA ILE A 52 -11.76 5.11 6.09
C ILE A 52 -12.66 5.52 4.92
N PRO A 53 -13.52 6.53 5.08
CA PRO A 53 -14.36 7.03 4.00
C PRO A 53 -13.49 7.68 2.90
N ALA A 54 -13.99 7.69 1.66
CA ALA A 54 -13.20 8.07 0.49
C ALA A 54 -12.62 9.49 0.59
N GLU A 55 -13.37 10.39 1.22
CA GLU A 55 -13.04 11.80 1.42
C GLU A 55 -11.83 11.97 2.36
N GLU A 56 -11.69 11.06 3.33
CA GLU A 56 -10.63 11.05 4.34
C GLU A 56 -9.40 10.25 3.94
N ILE A 57 -9.42 9.57 2.77
CA ILE A 57 -8.24 8.85 2.27
C ILE A 57 -7.09 9.84 2.04
N GLN A 58 -6.04 9.71 2.84
CA GLN A 58 -4.78 10.43 2.68
C GLN A 58 -3.94 9.71 1.62
N VAL A 59 -3.41 10.46 0.66
CA VAL A 59 -2.51 9.94 -0.38
C VAL A 59 -1.22 10.74 -0.26
N GLU A 60 -0.15 10.09 0.18
CA GLU A 60 1.18 10.71 0.26
C GLU A 60 1.67 11.11 -1.13
N ASP A 61 2.36 12.25 -1.21
CA ASP A 61 3.04 12.69 -2.43
C ASP A 61 4.45 12.06 -2.49
N ASP A 62 4.80 11.54 -3.66
CA ASP A 62 6.04 10.75 -3.87
C ASP A 62 7.34 11.54 -3.55
N ALA A 63 7.25 12.87 -3.41
CA ALA A 63 8.38 13.78 -3.17
C ALA A 63 9.04 13.63 -1.78
N ASP A 64 8.34 13.09 -0.78
CA ASP A 64 8.87 12.96 0.59
C ASP A 64 9.64 11.63 0.82
N SER A 65 9.68 10.75 -0.18
CA SER A 65 10.28 9.40 -0.02
C SER A 65 11.74 9.26 -0.47
N ASP A 66 12.30 10.28 -1.15
CA ASP A 66 13.66 10.25 -1.72
C ASP A 66 14.69 11.01 -0.86
N SER A 67 14.27 11.47 0.32
CA SER A 67 15.04 12.39 1.18
C SER A 67 15.40 11.83 2.56
N ARG A 68 15.45 10.50 2.74
CA ARG A 68 15.82 9.90 4.03
C ARG A 68 16.75 8.71 3.95
#